data_AF-A0A851T5R1-F1
#
_entry.id   AF-A0A851T5R1-F1
#
_cell.length_a   1.000
_cell.length_b   1.000
_cell.length_c   1.000
_cell.angle_alpha   90.00
_cell.angle_beta   90.00
_cell.angle_gamma   90.00
#
_symmetry.space_group_name_H-M   'P 1'
#
loop_
_entity.id
_entity.type
_entity.pdbx_description
1 polymer ?
#
loop_
_entity_poly.entity_id
_entity_poly.type
_entity_poly.pdbx_seq_one_letter_code
_entity_poly.pdbx_strand_id
1 'polypeptide(L)'
;AAEIQALPPAAAAACSPLLLDYDGSVLPFLGGLGGRYQRTLVLLTWIPALFIGFSKFSDSFLLDQPDFWCREADGQGNWSGYLAPGPANRSGNGSLFPTPSPVLPTPAAGNASECECHEWHYRIRAGLVQNVVSKWDLVCDSAWKVHIAKFSLLVGLIFGHLITGCIADWVGRRPVLLFSVIFILVFGLTVALSVNVTMFSTLRFFEGFCLAGIVLSLYALRIELCPPGHRFMITMVASFIEMAGQFLMPGLAALCRDWQVLQAVIICPFLLMLLYWIIFPESLRWLMATQQFEASKELILQFTRKNRMNTESDIKGVVPELEKELTRRPKKVCIVKVVGTRNLWKNIVVLCVNSLTGYGIHHCFAKSMMGHEAKMTITQNFYADYYTMAGIALASCLAMCPVVGFLGRRGGLLLFMILTALASLLQLGLLNLIGKYSQLPDSGMVDSVKDKFSTAFSIVGMFSSHAVGSLSVFFCAEITPTVIR
;
A
#
# COMPACT_ATOMS: atom_id res chain seq x y z
N ALA A 1 -54.71 -4.13 -56.41
CA ALA A 1 -53.28 -3.85 -56.66
C ALA A 1 -52.72 -3.05 -55.50
N ALA A 2 -51.48 -3.36 -55.10
CA ALA A 2 -50.69 -2.83 -53.98
C ALA A 2 -50.92 -3.50 -52.61
N GLU A 3 -50.34 -4.70 -52.51
CA GLU A 3 -49.94 -5.36 -51.26
C GLU A 3 -48.81 -4.53 -50.63
N ILE A 4 -49.04 -3.96 -49.44
CA ILE A 4 -47.99 -3.25 -48.69
C ILE A 4 -47.20 -4.31 -47.94
N GLN A 5 -46.04 -4.65 -48.50
CA GLN A 5 -45.08 -5.57 -47.92
C GLN A 5 -44.43 -4.92 -46.69
N ALA A 6 -44.88 -5.32 -45.49
CA ALA A 6 -44.27 -4.93 -44.23
C ALA A 6 -42.84 -5.47 -44.17
N LEU A 7 -41.85 -4.58 -44.13
CA LEU A 7 -40.48 -4.93 -43.77
C LEU A 7 -40.47 -5.57 -42.38
N PRO A 8 -39.74 -6.69 -42.18
CA PRO A 8 -39.58 -7.25 -40.84
C PRO A 8 -38.79 -6.27 -39.96
N PRO A 9 -39.08 -6.22 -38.65
CA PRO A 9 -38.34 -5.39 -37.72
C PRO A 9 -36.88 -5.84 -37.71
N ALA A 10 -35.96 -4.89 -37.91
CA ALA A 10 -34.53 -5.13 -37.83
C ALA A 10 -34.21 -5.77 -36.47
N ALA A 11 -33.90 -7.07 -36.49
CA ALA A 11 -33.50 -7.82 -35.32
C ALA A 11 -32.35 -7.07 -34.64
N ALA A 12 -32.56 -6.69 -33.37
CA ALA A 12 -31.55 -6.09 -32.52
C ALA A 12 -30.43 -7.11 -32.26
N ALA A 13 -29.56 -7.34 -33.25
CA ALA A 13 -28.41 -8.22 -33.11
C ALA A 13 -27.46 -7.60 -32.08
N ALA A 14 -27.35 -8.26 -30.93
CA ALA A 14 -26.45 -7.95 -29.83
C ALA A 14 -24.98 -7.91 -30.30
N CYS A 15 -24.10 -7.33 -29.46
CA CYS A 15 -22.65 -7.46 -29.64
C CYS A 15 -22.30 -8.96 -29.68
N SER A 16 -21.42 -9.38 -30.58
CA SER A 16 -21.10 -10.80 -30.76
C SER A 16 -20.60 -11.42 -29.44
N PRO A 17 -21.17 -12.56 -29.00
CA PRO A 17 -20.89 -13.14 -27.69
C PRO A 17 -19.41 -13.50 -27.47
N LEU A 18 -18.67 -13.73 -28.56
CA LEU A 18 -17.26 -14.10 -28.59
C LEU A 18 -16.32 -12.94 -28.20
N LEU A 19 -16.68 -11.70 -28.52
CA LEU A 19 -15.92 -10.50 -28.10
C LEU A 19 -16.28 -10.06 -26.68
N LEU A 20 -17.46 -10.47 -26.17
CA LEU A 20 -17.88 -10.22 -24.79
C LEU A 20 -17.11 -11.11 -23.80
N ASP A 21 -16.68 -12.31 -24.24
CA ASP A 21 -15.90 -13.27 -23.45
C ASP A 21 -14.40 -13.20 -23.78
N TYR A 22 -13.77 -12.07 -23.40
CA TYR A 22 -12.32 -11.88 -23.53
C TYR A 22 -11.50 -12.98 -22.82
N ASP A 23 -11.93 -13.37 -21.61
CA ASP A 23 -11.19 -14.29 -20.76
C ASP A 23 -11.25 -15.73 -21.26
N GLY A 24 -12.38 -16.16 -21.84
CA GLY A 24 -12.55 -17.50 -22.40
C GLY A 24 -12.10 -17.64 -23.85
N SER A 25 -12.13 -16.56 -24.64
CA SER A 25 -11.96 -16.65 -26.09
C SER A 25 -10.65 -16.03 -26.58
N VAL A 26 -10.39 -14.76 -26.22
CA VAL A 26 -9.32 -13.97 -26.81
C VAL A 26 -7.98 -14.22 -26.12
N LEU A 27 -7.97 -14.30 -24.78
CA LEU A 27 -6.73 -14.49 -24.04
C LEU A 27 -6.09 -15.88 -24.24
N PRO A 28 -6.86 -17.00 -24.25
CA PRO A 28 -6.31 -18.31 -24.58
C PRO A 28 -5.80 -18.38 -26.02
N PHE A 29 -6.50 -17.73 -26.96
CA PHE A 29 -6.08 -17.59 -28.35
C PHE A 29 -4.70 -16.92 -28.47
N LEU A 30 -4.40 -15.91 -27.64
CA LEU A 30 -3.10 -15.23 -27.61
C LEU A 30 -1.95 -16.08 -27.01
N GLY A 31 -2.22 -17.35 -26.67
CA GLY A 31 -1.32 -18.28 -26.00
C GLY A 31 -1.37 -18.17 -24.47
N GLY A 32 -2.16 -17.23 -23.91
CA GLY A 32 -2.22 -16.92 -22.49
C GLY A 32 -0.84 -16.85 -21.82
N LEU A 33 -0.77 -17.30 -20.57
CA LEU A 33 0.51 -17.46 -19.86
C LEU A 33 1.46 -18.49 -20.51
N GLY A 34 1.11 -19.16 -21.60
CA GLY A 34 2.02 -19.99 -22.40
C GLY A 34 2.92 -19.18 -23.34
N GLY A 35 2.50 -17.97 -23.75
CA GLY A 35 3.24 -17.11 -24.67
C GLY A 35 4.47 -16.45 -24.01
N ARG A 36 5.64 -16.57 -24.66
CA ARG A 36 6.90 -15.98 -24.15
C ARG A 36 6.79 -14.46 -23.97
N TYR A 37 6.08 -13.77 -24.85
CA TYR A 37 5.91 -12.32 -24.77
C TYR A 37 5.07 -11.90 -23.56
N GLN A 38 3.93 -12.56 -23.33
CA GLN A 38 3.07 -12.26 -22.17
C GLN A 38 3.78 -12.54 -20.85
N ARG A 39 4.51 -13.65 -20.73
CA ARG A 39 5.36 -13.93 -19.57
C ARG A 39 6.39 -12.84 -19.32
N THR A 40 7.05 -12.37 -20.38
CA THR A 40 8.06 -11.30 -20.27
C THR A 40 7.44 -10.00 -19.76
N LEU A 41 6.25 -9.61 -20.27
CA LEU A 41 5.55 -8.42 -19.79
C LEU A 41 5.16 -8.55 -18.31
N VAL A 42 4.62 -9.70 -17.89
CA VAL A 42 4.28 -9.95 -16.47
C VAL A 42 5.52 -9.86 -15.59
N LEU A 43 6.64 -10.50 -15.98
CA LEU A 43 7.90 -10.42 -15.25
C LEU A 43 8.38 -8.96 -15.12
N LEU A 44 8.25 -8.17 -16.19
CA LEU A 44 8.63 -6.76 -16.18
C LEU A 44 7.75 -5.93 -15.23
N THR A 45 6.49 -6.30 -14.98
CA THR A 45 5.66 -5.61 -13.96
C THR A 45 6.07 -5.90 -12.52
N TRP A 46 6.88 -6.93 -12.28
CA TRP A 46 7.34 -7.30 -10.93
C TRP A 46 8.58 -6.52 -10.50
N ILE A 47 9.45 -6.14 -11.43
CA ILE A 47 10.68 -5.38 -11.14
C ILE A 47 10.38 -4.07 -10.36
N PRO A 48 9.40 -3.23 -10.78
CA PRO A 48 9.07 -2.01 -10.05
C PRO A 48 8.51 -2.23 -8.65
N ALA A 49 7.94 -3.41 -8.36
CA ALA A 49 7.32 -3.69 -7.07
C ALA A 49 8.33 -3.54 -5.92
N LEU A 50 9.60 -3.88 -6.16
CA LEU A 50 10.67 -3.71 -5.18
C LEU A 50 10.87 -2.23 -4.80
N PHE A 51 10.96 -1.36 -5.79
CA PHE A 51 11.18 0.08 -5.59
C PHE A 51 9.95 0.79 -5.03
N ILE A 52 8.75 0.34 -5.42
CA ILE A 52 7.50 0.74 -4.79
C ILE A 52 7.54 0.42 -3.29
N GLY A 53 8.02 -0.77 -2.92
CA GLY A 53 8.24 -1.16 -1.52
C GLY A 53 9.15 -0.17 -0.80
N PHE A 54 10.32 0.14 -1.35
CA PHE A 54 11.22 1.13 -0.76
C PHE A 54 10.55 2.49 -0.53
N SER A 55 9.85 3.03 -1.53
CA SER A 55 9.18 4.33 -1.41
C SER A 55 8.07 4.30 -0.34
N LYS A 56 7.23 3.26 -0.31
CA LYS A 56 6.15 3.13 0.70
C LYS A 56 6.66 3.02 2.14
N PHE A 57 7.75 2.29 2.35
CA PHE A 57 8.28 2.03 3.71
C PHE A 57 9.38 3.01 4.15
N SER A 58 9.75 3.96 3.29
CA SER A 58 10.77 4.98 3.57
C SER A 58 10.43 5.88 4.76
N ASP A 59 9.15 6.18 4.99
CA ASP A 59 8.71 7.10 6.06
C ASP A 59 9.10 6.62 7.47
N SER A 60 9.19 5.31 7.68
CA SER A 60 9.65 4.74 8.95
C SER A 60 11.08 5.15 9.29
N PHE A 61 11.90 5.50 8.30
CA PHE A 61 13.30 5.91 8.47
C PHE A 61 13.47 7.43 8.36
N LEU A 62 12.78 8.06 7.38
CA LEU A 62 12.88 9.49 7.14
C LEU A 62 12.32 10.31 8.32
N LEU A 63 11.22 9.82 8.91
CA LEU A 63 10.43 10.53 9.92
C LEU A 63 10.41 9.78 11.26
N ASP A 64 11.41 8.95 11.52
CA ASP A 64 11.64 8.34 12.84
C ASP A 64 11.92 9.44 13.88
N GLN A 65 11.35 9.31 15.08
CA GLN A 65 11.63 10.25 16.17
C GLN A 65 12.86 9.76 16.94
N PRO A 66 14.01 10.47 16.86
CA PRO A 66 15.21 10.07 17.57
C PRO A 66 15.08 10.39 19.06
N ASP A 67 15.93 9.75 19.87
CA ASP A 67 16.20 10.23 21.21
C ASP A 67 16.93 11.57 21.12
N PHE A 68 16.55 12.53 21.95
CA PHE A 68 17.10 13.89 21.90
C PHE A 68 17.58 14.36 23.28
N TRP A 69 18.64 15.16 23.28
CA TRP A 69 19.19 15.84 24.46
C TRP A 69 19.35 17.32 24.15
N CYS A 70 19.16 18.16 25.18
CA CYS A 70 19.43 19.58 25.09
C CYS A 70 20.72 19.92 25.83
N ARG A 71 21.48 20.86 25.29
CA ARG A 71 22.56 21.52 26.03
C ARG A 71 22.01 22.75 26.74
N GLU A 72 22.00 22.73 28.07
CA GLU A 72 21.65 23.91 28.87
C GLU A 72 22.73 25.00 28.77
N ALA A 73 22.29 26.26 28.87
CA ALA A 73 23.13 27.44 28.73
C ALA A 73 24.02 27.74 29.95
N ASP A 74 23.90 26.98 31.04
CA ASP A 74 24.78 27.15 32.20
C ASP A 74 26.18 26.64 31.87
N GLY A 75 27.19 27.50 32.02
CA GLY A 75 28.60 27.26 31.67
C GLY A 75 29.31 26.09 32.37
N GLN A 76 28.58 25.16 32.98
CA GLN A 76 29.04 23.83 33.33
C GLN A 76 28.46 22.86 32.31
N GLY A 77 29.30 22.26 31.46
CA GLY A 77 28.91 21.37 30.35
C GLY A 77 28.25 20.04 30.75
N ASN A 78 27.23 20.07 31.59
CA ASN A 78 26.41 18.93 31.96
C ASN A 78 25.18 18.87 31.05
N TRP A 79 24.97 17.70 30.46
CA TRP A 79 23.83 17.40 29.60
C TRP A 79 22.63 17.00 30.46
N SER A 80 21.55 17.78 30.46
CA SER A 80 20.27 17.37 31.04
C SER A 80 19.48 16.57 29.99
N GLY A 81 19.32 15.26 30.25
CA GLY A 81 18.58 14.38 29.36
C GLY A 81 17.08 14.44 29.64
N TYR A 82 16.32 14.99 28.69
CA TYR A 82 14.86 14.89 28.69
C TYR A 82 14.41 13.72 27.81
N LEU A 83 14.11 12.58 28.44
CA LEU A 83 13.27 11.54 27.84
C LEU A 83 11.81 11.94 28.07
N ALA A 84 11.15 12.46 27.03
CA ALA A 84 9.75 12.89 27.14
C ALA A 84 8.84 11.72 27.56
N PRO A 85 8.13 11.80 28.71
CA PRO A 85 7.06 10.86 29.01
C PRO A 85 5.82 11.20 28.18
N GLY A 86 5.12 10.17 27.68
CA GLY A 86 3.76 10.32 27.17
C GLY A 86 2.80 10.92 28.22
N PRO A 87 1.57 11.29 27.83
CA PRO A 87 0.70 12.16 28.61
C PRO A 87 0.43 11.56 30.01
N ALA A 88 0.96 12.23 31.04
CA ALA A 88 0.81 11.83 32.43
C ALA A 88 -0.54 12.31 32.99
N ASN A 89 -1.38 11.34 33.40
CA ASN A 89 -2.51 11.61 34.27
C ASN A 89 -2.01 11.79 35.71
N ARG A 90 -2.37 12.92 36.32
CA ARG A 90 -2.03 13.30 37.71
C ARG A 90 -2.77 12.44 38.73
N SER A 91 -2.04 11.86 39.69
CA SER A 91 -2.50 11.68 41.08
C SER A 91 -1.33 11.21 41.95
N GLY A 92 -1.01 11.97 43.01
CA GLY A 92 0.09 11.67 43.93
C GLY A 92 -0.34 10.99 45.23
N ASN A 93 0.63 10.46 45.98
CA ASN A 93 0.90 10.73 47.41
C ASN A 93 2.12 9.93 47.89
N GLY A 94 2.78 10.40 48.96
CA GLY A 94 4.19 10.12 49.30
C GLY A 94 4.48 9.06 50.36
N SER A 95 5.78 8.89 50.68
CA SER A 95 6.42 8.49 51.97
C SER A 95 7.89 8.03 51.70
N LEU A 96 8.93 8.75 52.16
CA LEU A 96 9.73 8.69 53.42
C LEU A 96 10.83 7.57 53.53
N PHE A 97 12.09 7.96 53.18
CA PHE A 97 13.45 7.64 53.73
C PHE A 97 14.04 6.19 53.84
N PRO A 98 15.37 5.98 54.09
CA PRO A 98 16.60 6.44 53.39
C PRO A 98 17.74 5.36 53.28
N THR A 99 18.77 5.56 52.43
CA THR A 99 20.25 5.36 52.69
C THR A 99 21.10 5.49 51.40
N PRO A 100 22.43 5.79 51.48
CA PRO A 100 23.10 6.71 50.55
C PRO A 100 24.03 6.03 49.53
N SER A 101 24.01 6.55 48.30
CA SER A 101 24.98 6.31 47.21
C SER A 101 25.05 7.59 46.35
N PRO A 102 26.18 7.90 45.68
CA PRO A 102 26.55 9.26 45.32
C PRO A 102 25.53 9.93 44.40
N VAL A 103 25.23 11.18 44.76
CA VAL A 103 24.20 12.06 44.20
C VAL A 103 24.29 12.15 42.69
N LEU A 104 23.43 11.40 42.00
CA LEU A 104 22.88 11.81 40.72
C LEU A 104 21.99 13.03 41.05
N PRO A 105 22.16 14.21 40.42
CA PRO A 105 21.33 15.35 40.75
C PRO A 105 19.87 14.98 40.50
N THR A 106 19.12 14.98 41.58
CA THR A 106 17.66 14.91 41.57
C THR A 106 17.13 15.97 40.61
N PRO A 107 16.26 15.61 39.65
CA PRO A 107 15.62 16.63 38.83
C PRO A 107 14.82 17.52 39.77
N ALA A 108 15.16 18.81 39.80
CA ALA A 108 14.30 19.80 40.39
C ALA A 108 12.92 19.63 39.75
N ALA A 109 11.88 19.59 40.59
CA ALA A 109 10.50 19.72 40.15
C ALA A 109 10.32 21.14 39.61
N GLY A 110 10.86 21.40 38.42
CA GLY A 110 10.64 22.56 37.61
C GLY A 110 9.32 22.37 36.86
N ASN A 111 8.49 23.41 36.89
CA ASN A 111 7.26 23.47 36.14
C ASN A 111 7.52 23.17 34.65
N ALA A 112 6.50 22.61 34.00
CA ALA A 112 6.50 22.37 32.56
C ALA A 112 6.98 23.60 31.76
N SER A 113 7.57 23.32 30.60
CA SER A 113 8.00 24.21 29.51
C SER A 113 9.35 24.92 29.66
N GLU A 114 10.44 24.22 29.35
CA GLU A 114 11.54 24.85 28.62
C GLU A 114 11.91 23.95 27.43
N CYS A 115 11.14 24.12 26.35
CA CYS A 115 11.52 23.67 25.00
C CYS A 115 12.44 24.68 24.30
N GLU A 116 12.96 25.67 25.04
CA GLU A 116 14.00 26.59 24.60
C GLU A 116 15.36 25.91 24.76
N CYS A 117 15.86 25.36 23.65
CA CYS A 117 17.21 24.79 23.60
C CYS A 117 18.02 25.50 22.52
N HIS A 118 19.26 25.86 22.85
CA HIS A 118 20.18 26.48 21.89
C HIS A 118 20.87 25.45 20.97
N GLU A 119 21.09 24.22 21.44
CA GLU A 119 21.78 23.17 20.69
C GLU A 119 21.19 21.79 21.02
N TRP A 120 20.57 21.14 20.02
CA TRP A 120 19.99 19.80 20.15
C TRP A 120 20.98 18.71 19.71
N HIS A 121 21.07 17.64 20.49
CA HIS A 121 21.81 16.43 20.12
C HIS A 121 20.85 15.25 19.93
N TYR A 122 21.01 14.51 18.85
CA TYR A 122 20.13 13.41 18.47
C TYR A 122 20.85 12.07 18.40
N ARG A 123 20.22 11.01 18.90
CA ARG A 123 20.61 9.61 18.64
C ARG A 123 19.53 8.97 17.79
N ILE A 124 19.82 8.84 16.51
CA ILE A 124 18.95 8.19 15.53
C ILE A 124 19.13 6.68 15.63
N ARG A 125 18.02 5.95 15.79
CA ARG A 125 18.01 4.48 15.92
C ARG A 125 17.91 3.77 14.57
N ALA A 126 17.40 4.46 13.55
CA ALA A 126 17.11 3.93 12.22
C ALA A 126 18.32 3.76 11.27
N GLY A 127 19.56 3.83 11.77
CA GLY A 127 20.78 3.62 10.96
C GLY A 127 21.20 4.80 10.08
N LEU A 128 20.43 5.90 10.08
CA LEU A 128 20.83 7.16 9.46
C LEU A 128 21.67 8.00 10.44
N VAL A 129 22.62 8.74 9.89
CA VAL A 129 23.40 9.75 10.64
C VAL A 129 22.58 11.03 10.81
N GLN A 130 21.73 11.35 9.83
CA GLN A 130 20.85 12.50 9.85
C GLN A 130 19.51 12.14 9.18
N ASN A 131 18.40 12.45 9.85
CA ASN A 131 17.05 12.26 9.32
C ASN A 131 16.30 13.60 9.22
N VAL A 132 15.06 13.58 8.72
CA VAL A 132 14.29 14.82 8.50
C VAL A 132 13.97 15.53 9.82
N VAL A 133 13.76 14.75 10.88
CA VAL A 133 13.46 15.25 12.23
C VAL A 133 14.68 15.97 12.82
N SER A 134 15.87 15.38 12.69
CA SER A 134 17.12 15.95 13.22
C SER A 134 17.71 17.07 12.37
N LYS A 135 17.30 17.20 11.11
CA LYS A 135 17.77 18.30 10.23
C LYS A 135 17.03 19.62 10.47
N TRP A 136 15.77 19.55 10.89
CA TRP A 136 14.92 20.73 11.12
C TRP A 136 14.41 20.82 12.55
N ASP A 137 15.07 20.14 13.48
CA ASP A 137 14.79 20.12 14.92
C ASP A 137 13.29 19.97 15.24
N LEU A 138 12.65 18.95 14.67
CA LEU A 138 11.20 18.72 14.77
C LEU A 138 10.81 18.03 16.08
N VAL A 139 11.22 18.64 17.19
CA VAL A 139 10.97 18.19 18.57
C VAL A 139 10.11 19.23 19.29
N CYS A 140 9.56 18.89 20.47
CA CYS A 140 8.78 19.81 21.29
C CYS A 140 7.58 20.39 20.52
N ASP A 141 7.45 21.72 20.44
CA ASP A 141 6.37 22.43 19.77
C ASP A 141 6.33 22.19 18.25
N SER A 142 7.40 21.64 17.66
CA SER A 142 7.46 21.28 16.24
C SER A 142 7.20 19.79 15.98
N ALA A 143 7.00 18.96 17.00
CA ALA A 143 6.81 17.51 16.84
C ALA A 143 5.57 17.14 16.02
N TRP A 144 4.50 17.94 16.09
CA TRP A 144 3.28 17.72 15.29
C TRP A 144 3.52 17.77 13.78
N LYS A 145 4.55 18.50 13.33
CA LYS A 145 4.92 18.60 11.90
C LYS A 145 5.40 17.26 11.34
N VAL A 146 5.99 16.39 12.18
CA VAL A 146 6.40 15.03 11.80
C VAL A 146 5.17 14.19 11.44
N HIS A 147 4.09 14.32 12.22
CA HIS A 147 2.84 13.62 11.92
C HIS A 147 2.24 14.11 10.60
N ILE A 148 2.23 15.42 10.34
CA ILE A 148 1.74 15.96 9.06
C ILE A 148 2.56 15.42 7.89
N ALA A 149 3.89 15.37 8.01
CA ALA A 149 4.74 14.81 6.98
C ALA A 149 4.40 13.33 6.69
N LYS A 150 4.20 12.49 7.73
CA LYS A 150 3.77 11.09 7.57
C LYS A 150 2.40 10.98 6.89
N PHE A 151 1.45 11.80 7.31
CA PHE A 151 0.11 11.80 6.71
C PHE A 151 0.12 12.31 5.27
N SER A 152 1.01 13.21 4.90
CA SER A 152 1.02 13.80 3.55
C SER A 152 1.26 12.78 2.45
N LEU A 153 2.19 11.83 2.62
CA LEU A 153 2.39 10.74 1.66
C LEU A 153 1.14 9.85 1.57
N LEU A 154 0.58 9.46 2.72
CA LEU A 154 -0.60 8.59 2.79
C LEU A 154 -1.82 9.24 2.12
N VAL A 155 -2.06 10.52 2.40
CA VAL A 155 -3.15 11.29 1.79
C VAL A 155 -2.91 11.43 0.28
N GLY A 156 -1.66 11.68 -0.14
CA GLY A 156 -1.24 11.65 -1.54
C GLY A 156 -1.59 10.33 -2.22
N LEU A 157 -1.26 9.20 -1.60
CA LEU A 157 -1.62 7.87 -2.10
C LEU A 157 -3.14 7.69 -2.24
N ILE A 158 -3.94 8.12 -1.26
CA ILE A 158 -5.41 8.00 -1.31
C ILE A 158 -5.99 8.77 -2.49
N PHE A 159 -5.65 10.07 -2.60
CA PHE A 159 -6.11 10.90 -3.71
C PHE A 159 -5.57 10.42 -5.05
N GLY A 160 -4.33 9.92 -5.07
CA GLY A 160 -3.72 9.30 -6.22
C GLY A 160 -4.52 8.12 -6.74
N HIS A 161 -4.83 7.13 -5.90
CA HIS A 161 -5.61 5.95 -6.32
C HIS A 161 -6.99 6.35 -6.87
N LEU A 162 -7.66 7.32 -6.24
CA LEU A 162 -8.98 7.79 -6.68
C LEU A 162 -8.90 8.49 -8.05
N ILE A 163 -8.04 9.51 -8.16
CA ILE A 163 -7.99 10.37 -9.35
C ILE A 163 -7.31 9.64 -10.51
N THR A 164 -6.12 9.06 -10.27
CA THR A 164 -5.39 8.35 -11.34
C THR A 164 -6.11 7.08 -11.76
N GLY A 165 -6.92 6.45 -10.89
CA GLY A 165 -7.79 5.34 -11.27
C GLY A 165 -8.88 5.73 -12.24
N CYS A 166 -9.62 6.81 -11.94
CA CYS A 166 -10.60 7.35 -12.89
C CYS A 166 -9.95 7.73 -14.23
N ILE A 167 -8.78 8.38 -14.19
CA ILE A 167 -8.05 8.74 -15.42
C ILE A 167 -7.60 7.49 -16.16
N ALA A 168 -7.12 6.44 -15.47
CA ALA A 168 -6.66 5.21 -16.09
C ALA A 168 -7.79 4.48 -16.80
N ASP A 169 -9.02 4.55 -16.27
CA ASP A 169 -10.19 3.96 -16.91
C ASP A 169 -10.62 4.73 -18.17
N TRP A 170 -10.40 6.04 -18.22
CA TRP A 170 -10.80 6.88 -19.36
C TRP A 170 -9.74 6.97 -20.45
N VAL A 171 -8.46 7.07 -20.06
CA VAL A 171 -7.34 7.36 -20.95
C VAL A 171 -6.57 6.08 -21.32
N GLY A 172 -6.59 5.08 -20.45
CA GLY A 172 -5.83 3.82 -20.60
C GLY A 172 -4.77 3.65 -19.51
N ARG A 173 -4.22 2.44 -19.40
CA ARG A 173 -3.27 2.06 -18.34
C ARG A 173 -1.87 2.60 -18.63
N ARG A 174 -1.45 2.54 -19.90
CA ARG A 174 -0.09 2.92 -20.30
C ARG A 174 0.18 4.43 -20.16
N PRO A 175 -0.68 5.35 -20.64
CA PRO A 175 -0.46 6.79 -20.45
C PRO A 175 -0.37 7.18 -18.98
N VAL A 176 -1.28 6.67 -18.13
CA VAL A 176 -1.26 6.99 -16.69
C VAL A 176 0.01 6.48 -16.02
N LEU A 177 0.45 5.27 -16.34
CA LEU A 177 1.72 4.75 -15.85
C LEU A 177 2.89 5.69 -16.21
N LEU A 178 2.97 6.10 -17.47
CA LEU A 178 4.10 6.89 -17.98
C LEU A 178 4.12 8.31 -17.41
N PHE A 179 2.96 8.98 -17.35
CA PHE A 179 2.86 10.27 -16.68
C PHE A 179 3.23 10.17 -15.21
N SER A 180 2.74 9.14 -14.51
CA SER A 180 3.05 8.94 -13.10
C SER A 180 4.55 8.69 -12.87
N VAL A 181 5.21 7.96 -13.75
CA VAL A 181 6.68 7.75 -13.71
C VAL A 181 7.45 9.06 -13.94
N ILE A 182 7.03 9.88 -14.89
CA ILE A 182 7.69 11.18 -15.14
C ILE A 182 7.54 12.08 -13.91
N PHE A 183 6.34 12.20 -13.37
CA PHE A 183 6.08 13.08 -12.22
C PHE A 183 6.68 12.56 -10.92
N ILE A 184 6.74 11.24 -10.68
CA ILE A 184 7.41 10.72 -9.48
C ILE A 184 8.92 11.00 -9.52
N LEU A 185 9.55 10.97 -10.70
CA LEU A 185 10.95 11.35 -10.85
C LEU A 185 11.17 12.82 -10.52
N VAL A 186 10.31 13.70 -11.02
CA VAL A 186 10.39 15.14 -10.75
C VAL A 186 10.16 15.43 -9.27
N PHE A 187 8.99 15.06 -8.74
CA PHE A 187 8.63 15.37 -7.36
C PHE A 187 9.50 14.62 -6.35
N GLY A 188 9.74 13.32 -6.56
CA GLY A 188 10.54 12.48 -5.67
C GLY A 188 12.00 12.90 -5.57
N LEU A 189 12.64 13.32 -6.67
CA LEU A 189 14.00 13.89 -6.59
C LEU A 189 14.00 15.28 -5.95
N THR A 190 12.95 16.07 -6.18
CA THR A 190 12.81 17.39 -5.55
C THR A 190 12.62 17.27 -4.02
N VAL A 191 12.03 16.18 -3.51
CA VAL A 191 11.96 15.91 -2.05
C VAL A 191 13.36 15.91 -1.43
N ALA A 192 14.36 15.32 -2.09
CA ALA A 192 15.74 15.29 -1.60
C ALA A 192 16.36 16.70 -1.53
N LEU A 193 15.85 17.66 -2.31
CA LEU A 193 16.29 19.05 -2.35
C LEU A 193 15.44 19.98 -1.48
N SER A 194 14.51 19.44 -0.69
CA SER A 194 13.64 20.25 0.16
C SER A 194 14.42 21.01 1.22
N VAL A 195 14.06 22.28 1.40
CA VAL A 195 14.73 23.21 2.33
C VAL A 195 13.97 23.41 3.64
N ASN A 196 12.67 23.11 3.64
CA ASN A 196 11.81 23.22 4.82
C ASN A 196 10.76 22.09 4.85
N VAL A 197 10.14 21.91 6.02
CA VAL A 197 9.15 20.84 6.26
C VAL A 197 7.91 20.99 5.39
N THR A 198 7.48 22.22 5.11
CA THR A 198 6.31 22.49 4.28
C THR A 198 6.53 22.00 2.85
N MET A 199 7.66 22.37 2.25
CA MET A 199 8.09 21.91 0.93
C MET A 199 8.26 20.39 0.92
N PHE A 200 8.89 19.81 1.95
CA PHE A 200 8.99 18.36 2.10
C PHE A 200 7.62 17.70 2.08
N SER A 201 6.68 18.13 2.93
CA SER A 201 5.35 17.55 3.05
C SER A 201 4.51 17.71 1.77
N THR A 202 4.54 18.88 1.13
CA THR A 202 3.84 19.09 -0.15
C THR A 202 4.40 18.20 -1.25
N LEU A 203 5.73 18.06 -1.35
CA LEU A 203 6.35 17.19 -2.35
C LEU A 203 6.08 15.70 -2.05
N ARG A 204 6.09 15.28 -0.78
CA ARG A 204 5.70 13.92 -0.37
C ARG A 204 4.26 13.60 -0.74
N PHE A 205 3.34 14.56 -0.63
CA PHE A 205 1.96 14.39 -1.11
C PHE A 205 1.93 14.09 -2.62
N PHE A 206 2.64 14.86 -3.44
CA PHE A 206 2.67 14.62 -4.88
C PHE A 206 3.43 13.35 -5.26
N GLU A 207 4.48 12.98 -4.51
CA GLU A 207 5.17 11.70 -4.67
C GLU A 207 4.20 10.53 -4.40
N GLY A 208 3.45 10.58 -3.30
CA GLY A 208 2.44 9.58 -2.97
C GLY A 208 1.34 9.50 -4.03
N PHE A 209 0.89 10.64 -4.55
CA PHE A 209 -0.07 10.70 -5.65
C PHE A 209 0.44 9.98 -6.91
N CYS A 210 1.68 10.24 -7.31
CA CYS A 210 2.29 9.60 -8.47
C CYS A 210 2.55 8.10 -8.23
N LEU A 211 3.01 7.74 -7.03
CA LEU A 211 3.26 6.36 -6.64
C LEU A 211 1.98 5.52 -6.74
N ALA A 212 0.83 6.06 -6.33
CA ALA A 212 -0.46 5.40 -6.49
C ALA A 212 -0.80 5.13 -7.96
N GLY A 213 -0.57 6.09 -8.86
CA GLY A 213 -0.80 5.90 -10.30
C GLY A 213 0.07 4.79 -10.91
N ILE A 214 1.32 4.67 -10.46
CA ILE A 214 2.22 3.58 -10.86
C ILE A 214 1.72 2.24 -10.34
N VAL A 215 1.43 2.15 -9.04
CA VAL A 215 0.93 0.93 -8.39
C VAL A 215 -0.34 0.43 -9.07
N LEU A 216 -1.30 1.32 -9.27
CA LEU A 216 -2.60 1.00 -9.84
C LEU A 216 -2.47 0.54 -11.30
N SER A 217 -1.71 1.26 -12.11
CA SER A 217 -1.55 0.94 -13.54
C SER A 217 -0.83 -0.40 -13.73
N LEU A 218 0.23 -0.67 -12.96
CA LEU A 218 0.92 -1.97 -12.98
C LEU A 218 0.02 -3.10 -12.48
N TYR A 219 -0.77 -2.84 -11.44
CA TYR A 219 -1.73 -3.81 -10.93
C TYR A 219 -2.78 -4.18 -11.98
N ALA A 220 -3.38 -3.18 -12.64
CA ALA A 220 -4.36 -3.38 -13.71
C ALA A 220 -3.76 -4.12 -14.92
N LEU A 221 -2.56 -3.73 -15.36
CA LEU A 221 -1.86 -4.40 -16.46
C LEU A 221 -1.61 -5.88 -16.15
N ARG A 222 -1.19 -6.22 -14.93
CA ARG A 222 -0.97 -7.62 -14.51
C ARG A 222 -2.23 -8.47 -14.64
N ILE A 223 -3.35 -8.01 -14.10
CA ILE A 223 -4.60 -8.79 -14.09
C ILE A 223 -5.22 -8.89 -15.49
N GLU A 224 -4.98 -7.90 -16.36
CA GLU A 224 -5.51 -7.84 -17.73
C GLU A 224 -4.67 -8.67 -18.72
N LEU A 225 -3.38 -8.86 -18.45
CA LEU A 225 -2.49 -9.73 -19.20
C LEU A 225 -2.64 -11.22 -18.84
N CYS A 226 -3.24 -11.54 -17.68
CA CYS A 226 -3.25 -12.90 -17.14
C CYS A 226 -4.65 -13.55 -17.14
N PRO A 227 -4.72 -14.87 -17.39
CA PRO A 227 -5.96 -15.61 -17.32
C PRO A 227 -6.48 -15.66 -15.87
N PRO A 228 -7.81 -15.73 -15.69
CA PRO A 228 -8.47 -15.56 -14.38
C PRO A 228 -7.94 -16.49 -13.28
N GLY A 229 -7.58 -17.74 -13.62
CA GLY A 229 -7.06 -18.71 -12.65
C GLY A 229 -5.70 -18.35 -12.05
N HIS A 230 -4.88 -17.54 -12.74
CA HIS A 230 -3.52 -17.19 -12.29
C HIS A 230 -3.41 -15.76 -11.73
N ARG A 231 -4.47 -14.94 -11.85
CA ARG A 231 -4.48 -13.53 -11.44
C ARG A 231 -4.01 -13.36 -10.01
N PHE A 232 -4.58 -14.16 -9.10
CA PHE A 232 -4.26 -14.09 -7.67
C PHE A 232 -2.78 -14.36 -7.38
N MET A 233 -2.23 -15.46 -7.92
CA MET A 233 -0.84 -15.83 -7.67
C MET A 233 0.12 -14.78 -8.24
N ILE A 234 -0.16 -14.25 -9.43
CA ILE A 234 0.68 -13.23 -10.08
C ILE A 234 0.68 -11.90 -9.32
N THR A 235 -0.46 -11.52 -8.74
CA THR A 235 -0.52 -10.37 -7.84
C THR A 235 0.19 -10.63 -6.52
N MET A 236 0.10 -11.85 -5.97
CA MET A 236 0.81 -12.22 -4.74
C MET A 236 2.33 -12.22 -4.90
N VAL A 237 2.86 -12.71 -6.03
CA VAL A 237 4.30 -12.62 -6.32
C VAL A 237 4.77 -11.18 -6.30
N ALA A 238 4.00 -10.25 -6.88
CA ALA A 238 4.33 -8.83 -6.80
C ALA A 238 4.32 -8.30 -5.37
N SER A 239 3.33 -8.69 -4.55
CA SER A 239 3.27 -8.33 -3.13
C SER A 239 4.48 -8.87 -2.35
N PHE A 240 4.95 -10.09 -2.64
CA PHE A 240 6.16 -10.63 -2.01
C PHE A 240 7.42 -9.83 -2.40
N ILE A 241 7.52 -9.37 -3.65
CA ILE A 241 8.64 -8.54 -4.10
C ILE A 241 8.59 -7.14 -3.47
N GLU A 242 7.40 -6.56 -3.32
CA GLU A 242 7.20 -5.31 -2.56
C GLU A 242 7.62 -5.47 -1.10
N MET A 243 7.26 -6.59 -0.46
CA MET A 243 7.70 -6.93 0.89
C MET A 243 9.21 -7.16 0.97
N ALA A 244 9.84 -7.77 -0.04
CA ALA A 244 11.30 -7.86 -0.10
C ALA A 244 11.95 -6.47 -0.05
N GLY A 245 11.33 -5.47 -0.69
CA GLY A 245 11.72 -4.07 -0.56
C GLY A 245 11.63 -3.57 0.88
N GLN A 246 10.54 -3.87 1.59
CA GLN A 246 10.40 -3.57 3.02
C GLN A 246 11.54 -4.18 3.86
N PHE A 247 11.86 -5.46 3.66
CA PHE A 247 12.91 -6.15 4.41
C PHE A 247 14.33 -5.62 4.10
N LEU A 248 14.57 -5.18 2.87
CA LEU A 248 15.86 -4.62 2.44
C LEU A 248 16.05 -3.14 2.82
N MET A 249 14.95 -2.42 3.07
CA MET A 249 14.96 -0.99 3.39
C MET A 249 15.91 -0.60 4.55
N PRO A 250 15.96 -1.32 5.70
CA PRO A 250 16.95 -1.09 6.75
C PRO A 250 18.41 -1.08 6.27
N GLY A 251 18.78 -2.03 5.41
CA GLY A 251 20.13 -2.14 4.86
C GLY A 251 20.44 -0.98 3.89
N LEU A 252 19.44 -0.59 3.10
CA LEU A 252 19.56 0.57 2.19
C LEU A 252 19.75 1.88 2.97
N ALA A 253 18.99 2.06 4.05
CA ALA A 253 19.09 3.20 4.95
C ALA A 253 20.49 3.29 5.59
N ALA A 254 21.01 2.17 6.12
CA ALA A 254 22.34 2.11 6.71
C ALA A 254 23.48 2.38 5.70
N LEU A 255 23.30 1.99 4.43
CA LEU A 255 24.27 2.25 3.37
C LEU A 255 24.30 3.74 2.97
N CYS A 256 23.14 4.38 2.86
CA CYS A 256 23.05 5.77 2.40
C CYS A 256 23.49 6.77 3.48
N ARG A 257 23.23 6.48 4.76
CA ARG A 257 23.48 7.32 5.96
C ARG A 257 22.74 8.66 6.00
N ASP A 258 22.61 9.35 4.87
CA ASP A 258 21.90 10.60 4.70
C ASP A 258 20.51 10.39 4.09
N TRP A 259 19.50 11.07 4.65
CA TRP A 259 18.12 10.94 4.17
C TRP A 259 17.92 11.46 2.74
N GLN A 260 18.67 12.47 2.32
CA GLN A 260 18.59 13.04 0.96
C GLN A 260 19.13 12.05 -0.08
N VAL A 261 20.24 11.38 0.23
CA VAL A 261 20.83 10.33 -0.60
C VAL A 261 19.89 9.14 -0.66
N LEU A 262 19.34 8.72 0.49
CA LEU A 262 18.34 7.64 0.56
C LEU A 262 17.14 7.94 -0.35
N GLN A 263 16.56 9.13 -0.26
CA GLN A 263 15.44 9.55 -1.11
C GLN A 263 15.82 9.49 -2.61
N ALA A 264 16.99 10.01 -2.99
CA ALA A 264 17.45 9.94 -4.38
C ALA A 264 17.63 8.48 -4.85
N VAL A 265 18.24 7.62 -4.04
CA VAL A 265 18.47 6.20 -4.36
C VAL A 265 17.16 5.43 -4.51
N ILE A 266 16.11 5.79 -3.78
CA ILE A 266 14.78 5.18 -3.91
C ILE A 266 14.11 5.58 -5.24
N ILE A 267 14.29 6.83 -5.68
CA ILE A 267 13.61 7.38 -6.85
C ILE A 267 14.37 7.11 -8.16
N CYS A 268 15.69 7.11 -8.15
CA CYS A 268 16.53 6.88 -9.35
C CYS A 268 16.17 5.61 -10.14
N PRO A 269 15.87 4.46 -9.54
CA PRO A 269 15.46 3.26 -10.28
C PRO A 269 14.21 3.43 -11.15
N PHE A 270 13.33 4.38 -10.84
CA PHE A 270 12.17 4.70 -11.68
C PHE A 270 12.59 5.30 -13.04
N LEU A 271 13.84 5.77 -13.22
CA LEU A 271 14.37 6.16 -14.53
C LEU A 271 14.36 4.99 -15.52
N LEU A 272 14.64 3.77 -15.04
CA LEU A 272 14.58 2.57 -15.88
C LEU A 272 13.15 2.27 -16.35
N MET A 273 12.14 2.71 -15.59
CA MET A 273 10.74 2.56 -16.00
C MET A 273 10.36 3.48 -17.17
N LEU A 274 11.15 4.51 -17.51
CA LEU A 274 10.91 5.29 -18.74
C LEU A 274 11.02 4.40 -19.99
N LEU A 275 11.82 3.32 -19.94
CA LEU A 275 11.90 2.32 -21.02
C LEU A 275 10.56 1.60 -21.25
N TYR A 276 9.63 1.63 -20.28
CA TYR A 276 8.32 1.00 -20.41
C TYR A 276 7.47 1.72 -21.45
N TRP A 277 7.85 2.96 -21.83
CA TRP A 277 7.28 3.64 -22.98
C TRP A 277 7.33 2.77 -24.23
N ILE A 278 8.44 2.07 -24.47
CA ILE A 278 8.65 1.28 -25.69
C ILE A 278 8.19 -0.17 -25.49
N ILE A 279 8.34 -0.71 -24.27
CA ILE A 279 8.15 -2.14 -24.00
C ILE A 279 6.68 -2.50 -23.76
N PHE A 280 5.96 -1.70 -22.98
CA PHE A 280 4.60 -2.03 -22.57
C PHE A 280 3.57 -1.58 -23.61
N PRO A 281 2.77 -2.50 -24.15
CA PRO A 281 1.60 -2.11 -24.93
C PRO A 281 0.49 -1.59 -24.01
N GLU A 282 -0.50 -0.93 -24.62
CA GLU A 282 -1.76 -0.64 -23.92
C GLU A 282 -2.52 -1.94 -23.62
N SER A 283 -3.40 -1.90 -22.63
CA SER A 283 -4.24 -3.04 -22.29
C SER A 283 -5.19 -3.41 -23.42
N LEU A 284 -5.00 -4.62 -23.96
CA LEU A 284 -5.90 -5.18 -24.97
C LEU A 284 -7.35 -5.27 -24.46
N ARG A 285 -7.53 -5.65 -23.20
CA ARG A 285 -8.86 -5.74 -22.58
C ARG A 285 -9.54 -4.37 -22.52
N TRP A 286 -8.79 -3.32 -22.16
CA TRP A 286 -9.31 -1.95 -22.15
C TRP A 286 -9.65 -1.45 -23.56
N LEU A 287 -8.80 -1.72 -24.56
CA LEU A 287 -9.06 -1.32 -25.95
C LEU A 287 -10.33 -1.95 -26.51
N MET A 288 -10.57 -3.23 -26.24
CA MET A 288 -11.81 -3.88 -26.68
C MET A 288 -13.02 -3.39 -25.89
N ALA A 289 -12.88 -3.15 -24.59
CA ALA A 289 -13.97 -2.64 -23.76
C ALA A 289 -14.37 -1.20 -24.14
N THR A 290 -13.42 -0.39 -24.62
CA THR A 290 -13.64 0.97 -25.12
C THR A 290 -13.96 1.02 -26.62
N GLN A 291 -14.14 -0.13 -27.27
CA GLN A 291 -14.46 -0.26 -28.71
C GLN A 291 -13.41 0.32 -29.66
N GLN A 292 -12.15 0.41 -29.22
CA GLN A 292 -11.02 0.76 -30.09
C GLN A 292 -10.57 -0.48 -30.86
N PHE A 293 -11.39 -0.92 -31.82
CA PHE A 293 -11.19 -2.20 -32.52
C PHE A 293 -9.96 -2.19 -33.44
N GLU A 294 -9.63 -1.07 -34.08
CA GLU A 294 -8.41 -0.97 -34.90
C GLU A 294 -7.13 -1.15 -34.10
N ALA A 295 -7.01 -0.42 -32.98
CA ALA A 295 -5.87 -0.56 -32.08
C ALA A 295 -5.82 -1.97 -31.47
N SER A 296 -6.97 -2.56 -31.18
CA SER A 296 -7.07 -3.94 -30.69
C SER A 296 -6.57 -4.95 -31.74
N LYS A 297 -6.93 -4.78 -33.02
CA LYS A 297 -6.51 -5.65 -34.13
C LYS A 297 -5.00 -5.60 -34.30
N GLU A 298 -4.43 -4.40 -34.36
CA GLU A 298 -2.98 -4.20 -34.48
C GLU A 298 -2.24 -4.86 -33.30
N LEU A 299 -2.75 -4.68 -32.08
CA LEU A 299 -2.14 -5.27 -30.90
C LEU A 299 -2.22 -6.81 -30.90
N ILE A 300 -3.36 -7.39 -31.31
CA ILE A 300 -3.51 -8.84 -31.47
C ILE A 300 -2.49 -9.39 -32.48
N LEU A 301 -2.33 -8.74 -33.64
CA LEU A 301 -1.36 -9.13 -34.66
C LEU A 301 0.08 -9.06 -34.13
N GLN A 302 0.41 -8.02 -33.37
CA GLN A 302 1.71 -7.90 -32.71
C GLN A 302 1.97 -9.05 -31.72
N PHE A 303 0.99 -9.42 -30.90
CA PHE A 303 1.12 -10.54 -29.97
C PHE A 303 1.29 -11.87 -30.71
N THR A 304 0.51 -12.13 -31.75
CA THR A 304 0.60 -13.34 -32.58
C THR A 304 1.98 -13.46 -33.23
N ARG A 305 2.52 -12.37 -33.79
CA ARG A 305 3.87 -12.33 -34.38
C ARG A 305 4.95 -12.59 -33.32
N LYS A 306 4.90 -11.92 -32.17
CA LYS A 306 5.90 -12.08 -31.10
C LYS A 306 5.85 -13.46 -30.44
N ASN A 307 4.66 -14.07 -30.34
CA ASN A 307 4.50 -15.42 -29.82
C ASN A 307 4.70 -16.52 -30.88
N ARG A 308 5.02 -16.17 -32.14
CA ARG A 308 5.23 -17.08 -33.27
C ARG A 308 4.07 -18.08 -33.46
N MET A 309 2.84 -17.60 -33.37
CA MET A 309 1.65 -18.46 -33.56
C MET A 309 1.27 -18.56 -35.03
N ASN A 310 0.75 -19.73 -35.44
CA ASN A 310 0.39 -20.02 -36.83
C ASN A 310 -0.76 -19.11 -37.27
N THR A 311 -0.46 -18.25 -38.24
CA THR A 311 -1.28 -17.10 -38.63
C THR A 311 -2.51 -17.50 -39.47
N GLU A 312 -2.56 -18.73 -40.01
CA GLU A 312 -3.58 -19.16 -40.98
C GLU A 312 -4.70 -20.07 -40.42
N SER A 313 -4.47 -20.82 -39.33
CA SER A 313 -5.49 -21.70 -38.73
C SER A 313 -6.26 -21.02 -37.60
N ASP A 314 -5.59 -20.22 -36.76
CA ASP A 314 -6.14 -19.77 -35.47
C ASP A 314 -6.77 -18.37 -35.57
N ILE A 315 -6.39 -17.55 -36.56
CA ILE A 315 -6.89 -16.17 -36.76
C ILE A 315 -8.35 -16.13 -37.23
N LYS A 316 -8.89 -17.25 -37.72
CA LYS A 316 -10.18 -17.34 -38.43
C LYS A 316 -11.42 -17.01 -37.58
N GLY A 317 -11.31 -16.89 -36.25
CA GLY A 317 -12.46 -16.58 -35.37
C GLY A 317 -12.51 -15.13 -34.87
N VAL A 318 -11.43 -14.66 -34.23
CA VAL A 318 -11.44 -13.39 -33.48
C VAL A 318 -11.26 -12.17 -34.38
N VAL A 319 -10.32 -12.22 -35.32
CA VAL A 319 -10.01 -11.09 -36.22
C VAL A 319 -11.15 -10.79 -37.21
N PRO A 320 -11.78 -11.76 -37.89
CA PRO A 320 -12.89 -11.47 -38.78
C PRO A 320 -14.15 -10.99 -38.04
N GLU A 321 -14.40 -11.46 -36.81
CA GLU A 321 -15.50 -10.93 -35.99
C GLU A 321 -15.21 -9.49 -35.52
N LEU A 322 -13.95 -9.19 -35.20
CA LEU A 322 -13.49 -7.83 -34.91
C LEU A 322 -13.63 -6.90 -36.13
N GLU A 323 -13.32 -7.41 -37.32
CA GLU A 323 -13.43 -6.71 -38.60
C GLU A 323 -14.90 -6.48 -39.00
N LYS A 324 -15.78 -7.44 -38.70
CA LYS A 324 -17.22 -7.29 -38.82
C LYS A 324 -17.77 -6.22 -37.86
N GLU A 325 -17.31 -6.17 -36.62
CA GLU A 325 -17.71 -5.11 -35.69
C GLU A 325 -17.07 -3.75 -36.02
N LEU A 326 -15.89 -3.72 -36.64
CA LEU A 326 -15.27 -2.50 -37.17
C LEU A 326 -16.08 -1.89 -38.32
N THR A 327 -16.65 -2.72 -39.20
CA THR A 327 -17.57 -2.25 -40.27
C THR A 327 -18.94 -1.82 -39.73
N ARG A 328 -19.26 -2.18 -38.48
CA ARG A 328 -20.51 -1.83 -37.82
C ARG A 328 -20.33 -0.47 -37.12
N ARG A 329 -21.32 0.43 -37.21
CA ARG A 329 -21.23 1.72 -36.48
C ARG A 329 -21.07 1.43 -34.98
N PRO A 330 -20.14 2.13 -34.29
CA PRO A 330 -19.91 1.90 -32.87
C PRO A 330 -21.21 2.20 -32.12
N LYS A 331 -21.84 1.14 -31.59
CA LYS A 331 -22.89 1.33 -30.60
C LYS A 331 -22.17 1.84 -29.36
N LYS A 332 -22.32 3.12 -29.04
CA LYS A 332 -21.94 3.66 -27.73
C LYS A 332 -22.66 2.83 -26.65
N VAL A 333 -22.06 1.74 -26.20
CA VAL A 333 -22.52 1.06 -25.01
C VAL A 333 -22.18 2.04 -23.90
N CYS A 334 -23.21 2.74 -23.46
CA CYS A 334 -23.07 3.79 -22.49
C CYS A 334 -22.47 3.17 -21.22
N ILE A 335 -21.22 3.52 -20.89
CA ILE A 335 -20.53 3.16 -19.64
C ILE A 335 -21.46 3.42 -18.44
N VAL A 336 -22.32 4.44 -18.56
CA VAL A 336 -23.39 4.81 -17.64
C VAL A 336 -24.36 3.65 -17.32
N LYS A 337 -24.62 2.72 -18.23
CA LYS A 337 -25.54 1.58 -18.01
C LYS A 337 -24.94 0.53 -17.07
N VAL A 338 -23.62 0.35 -17.07
CA VAL A 338 -22.91 -0.55 -16.14
C VAL A 338 -22.81 0.09 -14.75
N VAL A 339 -22.52 1.40 -14.71
CA VAL A 339 -22.56 2.24 -13.51
C VAL A 339 -23.97 2.27 -12.87
N GLY A 340 -25.05 2.04 -13.63
CA GLY A 340 -26.40 1.95 -13.08
C GLY A 340 -26.71 0.66 -12.30
N THR A 341 -25.81 -0.33 -12.28
CA THR A 341 -26.10 -1.64 -11.69
C THR A 341 -25.98 -1.60 -10.16
N ARG A 342 -27.12 -1.50 -9.46
CA ARG A 342 -27.17 -1.41 -7.99
C ARG A 342 -26.41 -2.53 -7.28
N ASN A 343 -26.39 -3.74 -7.83
CA ASN A 343 -25.70 -4.88 -7.21
C ASN A 343 -24.16 -4.75 -7.29
N LEU A 344 -23.64 -4.17 -8.38
CA LEU A 344 -22.20 -3.95 -8.53
C LEU A 344 -21.71 -2.90 -7.52
N TRP A 345 -22.39 -1.76 -7.43
CA TRP A 345 -22.05 -0.73 -6.46
C TRP A 345 -22.15 -1.20 -5.01
N LYS A 346 -23.16 -2.01 -4.68
CA LYS A 346 -23.24 -2.64 -3.35
C LYS A 346 -21.99 -3.47 -3.05
N ASN A 347 -21.54 -4.29 -3.99
CA ASN A 347 -20.34 -5.11 -3.80
C ASN A 347 -19.07 -4.26 -3.68
N ILE A 348 -18.92 -3.22 -4.51
CA ILE A 348 -17.78 -2.28 -4.46
C ILE A 348 -17.74 -1.57 -3.10
N VAL A 349 -18.87 -1.01 -2.65
CA VAL A 349 -18.95 -0.31 -1.36
C VAL A 349 -18.62 -1.24 -0.20
N VAL A 350 -19.17 -2.46 -0.19
CA VAL A 350 -18.86 -3.46 0.85
C VAL A 350 -17.37 -3.80 0.88
N LEU A 351 -16.75 -4.03 -0.28
CA LEU A 351 -15.32 -4.37 -0.34
C LEU A 351 -14.42 -3.18 0.00
N CYS A 352 -14.83 -1.96 -0.36
CA CYS A 352 -14.13 -0.74 0.03
C CYS A 352 -14.16 -0.54 1.55
N VAL A 353 -15.33 -0.71 2.18
CA VAL A 353 -15.47 -0.63 3.64
C VAL A 353 -14.66 -1.72 4.32
N ASN A 354 -14.68 -2.95 3.82
CA ASN A 354 -13.87 -4.05 4.35
C ASN A 354 -12.37 -3.76 4.23
N SER A 355 -11.92 -3.23 3.10
CA SER A 355 -10.52 -2.86 2.91
C SER A 355 -10.07 -1.76 3.86
N LEU A 356 -10.86 -0.68 3.96
CA LEU A 356 -10.60 0.43 4.87
C LEU A 356 -10.58 -0.05 6.33
N THR A 357 -11.54 -0.88 6.72
CA THR A 357 -11.63 -1.44 8.07
C THR A 357 -10.44 -2.37 8.35
N GLY A 358 -10.04 -3.21 7.39
CA GLY A 358 -8.88 -4.09 7.51
C GLY A 358 -7.58 -3.31 7.75
N TYR A 359 -7.23 -2.35 6.88
CA TYR A 359 -6.02 -1.55 7.06
C TYR A 359 -6.09 -0.63 8.30
N GLY A 360 -7.26 -0.08 8.62
CA GLY A 360 -7.46 0.72 9.82
C GLY A 360 -7.24 -0.08 11.10
N ILE A 361 -7.85 -1.26 11.21
CA ILE A 361 -7.65 -2.18 12.34
C ILE A 361 -6.20 -2.64 12.44
N HIS A 362 -5.55 -2.93 11.32
CA HIS A 362 -4.12 -3.29 11.28
C HIS A 362 -3.26 -2.22 11.96
N HIS A 363 -3.45 -0.95 11.60
CA HIS A 363 -2.72 0.16 12.22
C HIS A 363 -3.03 0.33 13.71
N CYS A 364 -4.28 0.09 14.13
CA CYS A 364 -4.65 0.11 15.55
C CYS A 364 -3.93 -0.98 16.36
N PHE A 365 -3.87 -2.22 15.85
CA PHE A 365 -3.14 -3.30 16.51
C PHE A 365 -1.62 -3.09 16.49
N ALA A 366 -1.07 -2.55 15.41
CA ALA A 366 0.34 -2.18 15.32
C ALA A 366 0.72 -1.19 16.44
N LYS A 367 -0.11 -0.17 16.65
CA LYS A 367 0.07 0.80 17.72
C LYS A 367 -0.10 0.17 19.10
N SER A 368 -1.07 -0.73 19.27
CA SER A 368 -1.28 -1.47 20.53
C SER A 368 -0.07 -2.31 20.93
N MET A 369 0.56 -2.98 19.95
CA MET A 369 1.77 -3.78 20.16
C MET A 369 2.95 -2.89 20.58
N MET A 370 3.22 -1.81 19.84
CA MET A 370 4.31 -0.87 20.17
C MET A 370 4.11 -0.14 21.51
N GLY A 371 2.86 0.07 21.94
CA GLY A 371 2.55 0.71 23.21
C GLY A 371 2.81 -0.16 24.46
N HIS A 372 2.86 -1.49 24.33
CA HIS A 372 3.12 -2.40 25.46
C HIS A 372 4.62 -2.68 25.64
N GLU A 373 5.39 -2.76 24.56
CA GLU A 373 6.85 -2.94 24.67
C GLU A 373 7.56 -1.71 25.27
N ALA A 374 6.94 -0.53 25.22
CA ALA A 374 7.40 0.65 25.96
C ALA A 374 7.40 0.46 27.50
N LYS A 375 6.68 -0.54 28.04
CA LYS A 375 6.65 -0.86 29.48
C LYS A 375 7.60 -1.98 29.90
N MET A 376 8.06 -2.84 28.99
CA MET A 376 8.90 -3.99 29.32
C MET A 376 10.29 -3.81 28.68
N THR A 377 11.22 -3.27 29.47
CA THR A 377 12.68 -3.18 29.19
C THR A 377 13.11 -2.33 27.98
N ILE A 378 13.18 -1.00 28.20
CA ILE A 378 14.35 -0.07 28.16
C ILE A 378 15.44 -0.20 27.06
N THR A 379 15.45 -1.23 26.21
CA THR A 379 16.32 -1.34 25.03
C THR A 379 15.56 -1.98 23.85
N GLN A 380 14.57 -1.29 23.30
CA GLN A 380 13.94 -1.73 22.05
C GLN A 380 14.80 -1.35 20.84
N ASN A 381 15.23 -2.37 20.11
CA ASN A 381 15.86 -2.24 18.81
C ASN A 381 14.77 -1.85 17.80
N PHE A 382 14.80 -0.63 17.27
CA PHE A 382 13.93 -0.16 16.18
C PHE A 382 13.76 -1.20 15.05
N TYR A 383 14.86 -1.91 14.73
CA TYR A 383 14.86 -2.97 13.72
C TYR A 383 14.01 -4.18 14.10
N ALA A 384 13.96 -4.58 15.38
CA ALA A 384 13.15 -5.71 15.82
C ALA A 384 11.65 -5.43 15.60
N ASP A 385 11.19 -4.24 15.97
CA ASP A 385 9.80 -3.82 15.78
C ASP A 385 9.47 -3.74 14.29
N TYR A 386 10.36 -3.12 13.51
CA TYR A 386 10.21 -2.99 12.05
C TYR A 386 10.13 -4.35 11.35
N TYR A 387 11.03 -5.29 11.68
CA TYR A 387 11.03 -6.64 11.11
C TYR A 387 9.87 -7.49 11.60
N THR A 388 9.41 -7.29 12.84
CA THR A 388 8.22 -7.97 13.35
C THR A 388 6.98 -7.56 12.55
N MET A 389 6.79 -6.26 12.32
CA MET A 389 5.72 -5.74 11.47
C MET A 389 5.79 -6.29 10.04
N ALA A 390 6.97 -6.27 9.42
CA ALA A 390 7.19 -6.83 8.08
C ALA A 390 6.92 -8.35 8.04
N GLY A 391 7.36 -9.08 9.07
CA GLY A 391 7.18 -10.53 9.23
C GLY A 391 5.71 -10.93 9.34
N ILE A 392 4.92 -10.17 10.10
CA ILE A 392 3.48 -10.41 10.24
C ILE A 392 2.75 -10.23 8.90
N ALA A 393 3.09 -9.17 8.16
CA ALA A 393 2.53 -8.93 6.83
C ALA A 393 2.92 -10.06 5.84
N LEU A 394 4.19 -10.49 5.86
CA LEU A 394 4.67 -11.62 5.04
C LEU A 394 3.95 -12.92 5.38
N ALA A 395 3.82 -13.25 6.67
CA ALA A 395 3.09 -14.42 7.14
C ALA A 395 1.62 -14.38 6.67
N SER A 396 0.99 -13.20 6.74
CA SER A 396 -0.37 -12.96 6.24
C SER A 396 -0.48 -13.30 4.75
N CYS A 397 0.43 -12.80 3.91
CA CYS A 397 0.46 -13.13 2.49
C CYS A 397 0.69 -14.62 2.21
N LEU A 398 1.62 -15.26 2.93
CA LEU A 398 1.89 -16.69 2.78
C LEU A 398 0.67 -17.54 3.16
N ALA A 399 -0.06 -17.18 4.21
CA ALA A 399 -1.26 -17.88 4.65
C ALA A 399 -2.47 -17.63 3.74
N MET A 400 -2.57 -16.45 3.12
CA MET A 400 -3.63 -16.17 2.14
C MET A 400 -3.58 -17.12 0.94
N CYS A 401 -2.38 -17.50 0.47
CA CYS A 401 -2.21 -18.38 -0.68
C CYS A 401 -2.95 -19.74 -0.58
N PRO A 402 -2.71 -20.58 0.44
CA PRO A 402 -3.45 -21.83 0.61
C PRO A 402 -4.92 -21.60 0.97
N VAL A 403 -5.23 -20.59 1.79
CA VAL A 403 -6.62 -20.31 2.21
C VAL A 403 -7.52 -19.99 1.01
N VAL A 404 -7.03 -19.15 0.08
CA VAL A 404 -7.76 -18.82 -1.15
C VAL A 404 -7.82 -20.03 -2.09
N GLY A 405 -6.82 -20.90 -2.08
CA GLY A 405 -6.82 -22.16 -2.83
C GLY A 405 -7.88 -23.16 -2.35
N PHE A 406 -8.07 -23.31 -1.03
CA PHE A 406 -9.00 -24.29 -0.45
C PHE A 406 -10.42 -23.77 -0.27
N LEU A 407 -10.58 -22.57 0.31
CA LEU A 407 -11.90 -22.01 0.66
C LEU A 407 -12.45 -21.08 -0.43
N GLY A 408 -11.69 -20.88 -1.50
CA GLY A 408 -11.97 -19.84 -2.49
C GLY A 408 -11.81 -18.43 -1.91
N ARG A 409 -12.02 -17.43 -2.77
CA ARG A 409 -11.81 -16.01 -2.42
C ARG A 409 -12.82 -15.51 -1.38
N ARG A 410 -14.10 -15.86 -1.55
CA ARG A 410 -15.17 -15.45 -0.64
C ARG A 410 -15.05 -16.14 0.72
N GLY A 411 -14.73 -17.44 0.74
CA GLY A 411 -14.53 -18.18 1.99
C GLY A 411 -13.30 -17.67 2.75
N GLY A 412 -12.18 -17.42 2.05
CA GLY A 412 -10.99 -16.81 2.65
C GLY A 412 -11.26 -15.44 3.27
N LEU A 413 -11.99 -14.56 2.58
CA LEU A 413 -12.34 -13.23 3.11
C LEU A 413 -13.18 -13.34 4.39
N LEU A 414 -14.19 -14.20 4.40
CA LEU A 414 -15.02 -14.42 5.59
C LEU A 414 -14.22 -14.98 6.76
N LEU A 415 -13.31 -15.94 6.51
CA LEU A 415 -12.45 -16.51 7.55
C LEU A 415 -11.60 -15.43 8.23
N PHE A 416 -10.87 -14.63 7.45
CA PHE A 416 -10.01 -13.58 8.01
C PHE A 416 -10.81 -12.46 8.70
N MET A 417 -12.02 -12.15 8.21
CA MET A 417 -12.93 -11.22 8.89
C MET A 417 -13.35 -11.73 10.28
N ILE A 418 -13.71 -13.02 10.38
CA ILE A 418 -14.07 -13.64 11.67
C ILE A 418 -12.86 -13.63 12.61
N LEU A 419 -11.67 -14.00 12.13
CA LEU A 419 -10.43 -13.96 12.93
C LEU A 419 -10.12 -12.55 13.42
N THR A 420 -10.26 -11.54 12.57
CA THR A 420 -10.04 -10.13 12.93
C THR A 420 -11.04 -9.68 14.00
N ALA A 421 -12.31 -10.05 13.86
CA ALA A 421 -13.36 -9.72 14.82
C ALA A 421 -13.11 -10.38 16.19
N LEU A 422 -12.76 -11.68 16.20
CA LEU A 422 -12.43 -12.40 17.43
C LEU A 422 -11.20 -11.80 18.12
N ALA A 423 -10.12 -11.50 17.38
CA ALA A 423 -8.94 -10.84 17.94
C ALA A 423 -9.27 -9.47 18.55
N SER A 424 -10.13 -8.69 17.88
CA SER A 424 -10.56 -7.37 18.37
C SER A 424 -11.41 -7.46 19.64
N LEU A 425 -12.35 -8.42 19.69
CA LEU A 425 -13.17 -8.67 20.87
C LEU A 425 -12.35 -9.18 22.06
N LEU A 426 -11.39 -10.08 21.82
CA LEU A 426 -10.49 -10.59 22.85
C LEU A 426 -9.59 -9.49 23.41
N GLN A 427 -9.03 -8.64 22.53
CA GLN A 427 -8.22 -7.50 22.95
C GLN A 427 -9.04 -6.49 23.77
N LEU A 428 -10.27 -6.17 23.34
CA LEU A 428 -11.15 -5.26 24.07
C LEU A 428 -11.62 -5.85 25.41
N GLY A 429 -11.93 -7.15 25.43
CA GLY A 429 -12.27 -7.88 26.64
C GLY A 429 -11.12 -7.84 27.67
N LEU A 430 -9.89 -8.07 27.21
CA LEU A 430 -8.69 -7.95 28.03
C LEU A 430 -8.53 -6.53 28.59
N LEU A 431 -8.70 -5.49 27.76
CA LEU A 431 -8.69 -4.08 28.19
C LEU A 431 -9.77 -3.74 29.23
N ASN A 432 -10.97 -4.29 29.10
CA ASN A 432 -12.05 -4.05 30.06
C ASN A 432 -11.80 -4.78 31.39
N LEU A 433 -11.24 -5.99 31.36
CA LEU A 433 -10.74 -6.68 32.55
C LEU A 433 -9.65 -5.86 33.26
N ILE A 434 -8.75 -5.22 32.51
CA ILE A 434 -7.72 -4.33 33.07
C ILE A 434 -8.35 -3.16 33.83
N GLY A 435 -9.35 -2.49 33.23
CA GLY A 435 -10.03 -1.35 33.87
C GLY A 435 -10.67 -1.73 35.21
N LYS A 436 -11.24 -2.93 35.32
CA LYS A 436 -11.90 -3.41 36.55
C LYS A 436 -10.93 -3.93 37.61
N TYR A 437 -9.82 -4.57 37.22
CA TYR A 437 -8.88 -5.20 38.17
C TYR A 437 -7.68 -4.33 38.56
N SER A 438 -7.49 -3.15 37.96
CA SER A 438 -6.39 -2.23 38.32
C SER A 438 -6.46 -1.65 39.75
N GLN A 439 -7.49 -1.98 40.54
CA GLN A 439 -7.65 -1.55 41.92
C GLN A 439 -7.06 -2.51 42.98
N LEU A 440 -6.47 -3.66 42.62
CA LEU A 440 -5.80 -4.55 43.59
C LEU A 440 -4.27 -4.58 43.37
N PRO A 441 -3.44 -4.36 44.42
CA PRO A 441 -2.01 -4.04 44.30
C PRO A 441 -1.03 -5.22 44.22
N ASP A 442 -1.45 -6.46 43.94
CA ASP A 442 -0.54 -7.62 43.88
C ASP A 442 -0.27 -8.08 42.43
N SER A 443 0.41 -7.27 41.60
CA SER A 443 0.33 -7.38 40.13
C SER A 443 1.57 -7.84 39.35
N GLY A 444 2.68 -8.27 39.98
CA GLY A 444 3.91 -8.60 39.24
C GLY A 444 3.78 -9.78 38.24
N MET A 445 3.13 -10.89 38.64
CA MET A 445 2.94 -12.07 37.77
C MET A 445 1.75 -11.92 36.81
N VAL A 446 0.74 -11.13 37.20
CA VAL A 446 -0.45 -10.86 36.38
C VAL A 446 -0.11 -9.97 35.19
N ASP A 447 0.78 -8.98 35.37
CA ASP A 447 1.16 -8.08 34.29
C ASP A 447 2.00 -8.76 33.20
N SER A 448 2.93 -9.66 33.54
CA SER A 448 3.70 -10.41 32.53
C SER A 448 2.85 -11.36 31.69
N VAL A 449 1.88 -12.06 32.31
CA VAL A 449 0.97 -12.96 31.59
C VAL A 449 0.02 -12.16 30.68
N LYS A 450 -0.45 -11.01 31.16
CA LYS A 450 -1.31 -10.09 30.43
C LYS A 450 -0.63 -9.47 29.22
N ASP A 451 0.62 -9.03 29.36
CA ASP A 451 1.39 -8.47 28.25
C ASP A 451 1.58 -9.52 27.15
N LYS A 452 1.86 -10.78 27.52
CA LYS A 452 1.96 -11.89 26.56
C LYS A 452 0.65 -12.13 25.79
N PHE A 453 -0.50 -12.10 26.47
CA PHE A 453 -1.81 -12.26 25.81
C PHE A 453 -2.15 -11.07 24.90
N SER A 454 -1.91 -9.84 25.37
CA SER A 454 -2.12 -8.61 24.59
C SER A 454 -1.28 -8.61 23.30
N THR A 455 -0.01 -8.99 23.40
CA THR A 455 0.88 -9.13 22.25
C THR A 455 0.41 -10.22 21.31
N ALA A 456 0.03 -11.40 21.82
CA ALA A 456 -0.48 -12.49 21.00
C ALA A 456 -1.74 -12.10 20.21
N PHE A 457 -2.73 -11.49 20.86
CA PHE A 457 -3.94 -11.03 20.18
C PHE A 457 -3.68 -9.90 19.20
N SER A 458 -2.72 -9.00 19.50
CA SER A 458 -2.31 -7.95 18.57
C SER A 458 -1.65 -8.52 17.32
N ILE A 459 -0.79 -9.55 17.44
CA ILE A 459 -0.17 -10.24 16.31
C ILE A 459 -1.23 -10.92 15.44
N VAL A 460 -2.15 -11.68 16.04
CA VAL A 460 -3.25 -12.33 15.31
C VAL A 460 -4.16 -11.30 14.64
N GLY A 461 -4.45 -10.20 15.33
CA GLY A 461 -5.24 -9.08 14.82
C GLY A 461 -4.59 -8.41 13.61
N MET A 462 -3.30 -8.09 13.67
CA MET A 462 -2.57 -7.54 12.53
C MET A 462 -2.52 -8.51 11.35
N PHE A 463 -2.16 -9.77 11.60
CA PHE A 463 -2.10 -10.80 10.56
C PHE A 463 -3.42 -10.94 9.79
N SER A 464 -4.53 -11.05 10.52
CA SER A 464 -5.86 -11.26 9.93
C SER A 464 -6.40 -10.01 9.25
N SER A 465 -6.23 -8.83 9.86
CA SER A 465 -6.68 -7.55 9.29
C SER A 465 -5.93 -7.14 8.02
N HIS A 466 -4.62 -7.45 7.94
CA HIS A 466 -3.84 -7.29 6.71
C HIS A 466 -4.36 -8.17 5.57
N ALA A 467 -4.72 -9.42 5.89
CA ALA A 467 -5.29 -10.35 4.90
C ALA A 467 -6.66 -9.86 4.41
N VAL A 468 -7.51 -9.38 5.31
CA VAL A 468 -8.82 -8.75 4.97
C VAL A 468 -8.61 -7.58 4.01
N GLY A 469 -7.70 -6.66 4.34
CA GLY A 469 -7.40 -5.49 3.51
C GLY A 469 -6.99 -5.87 2.09
N SER A 470 -5.99 -6.75 2.00
CA SER A 470 -5.39 -7.18 0.73
C SER A 470 -6.36 -7.99 -0.14
N LEU A 471 -7.08 -8.95 0.46
CA LEU A 471 -8.02 -9.80 -0.27
C LEU A 471 -9.26 -9.03 -0.74
N SER A 472 -9.69 -8.00 0.01
CA SER A 472 -10.79 -7.11 -0.40
C SER A 472 -10.43 -6.32 -1.65
N VAL A 473 -9.22 -5.75 -1.71
CA VAL A 473 -8.72 -5.03 -2.91
C VAL A 473 -8.63 -5.98 -4.10
N PHE A 474 -8.07 -7.18 -3.90
CA PHE A 474 -7.97 -8.18 -4.95
C PHE A 474 -9.34 -8.57 -5.50
N PHE A 475 -10.28 -8.88 -4.60
CA PHE A 475 -11.61 -9.29 -5.00
C PHE A 475 -12.38 -8.16 -5.68
N CYS A 476 -12.20 -6.91 -5.23
CA CYS A 476 -12.79 -5.72 -5.86
C CYS A 476 -12.31 -5.57 -7.31
N ALA A 477 -11.00 -5.70 -7.56
CA ALA A 477 -10.46 -5.56 -8.90
C ALA A 477 -10.93 -6.66 -9.87
N GLU A 478 -11.25 -7.85 -9.35
CA GLU A 478 -11.72 -8.96 -10.16
C GLU A 478 -13.21 -8.88 -10.51
N ILE A 479 -14.05 -8.46 -9.57
CA ILE A 479 -15.49 -8.30 -9.83
C ILE A 479 -15.79 -7.07 -10.70
N THR A 480 -14.91 -6.06 -10.65
CA THR A 480 -15.18 -4.78 -11.28
C THR A 480 -14.79 -4.82 -12.76
N PRO A 481 -15.70 -4.46 -13.67
CA PRO A 481 -15.43 -4.50 -15.09
C PRO A 481 -14.37 -3.46 -15.45
N THR A 482 -13.58 -3.75 -16.48
CA THR A 482 -12.37 -3.00 -16.86
C THR A 482 -12.56 -1.50 -17.08
N VAL A 483 -13.78 -1.06 -17.39
CA VAL A 483 -14.08 0.35 -17.72
C VAL A 483 -14.35 1.21 -16.48
N ILE A 484 -14.50 0.60 -15.28
CA ILE A 484 -14.84 1.30 -14.03
C ILE A 484 -14.09 0.70 -12.83
N ARG A 485 -12.87 0.20 -13.05
CA ARG A 485 -12.19 -0.75 -12.16
C ARG A 485 -11.60 -0.13 -10.90
#